data_AF-A0AAV8XVL6-F1
#
_entry.id   AF-A0AAV8XVL6-F1
#
_cell.length_a   1.000
_cell.length_b   1.000
_cell.length_c   1.000
_cell.angle_alpha   90.00
_cell.angle_beta   90.00
_cell.angle_gamma   90.00
#
_symmetry.space_group_name_H-M   'P 1'
#
loop_
_entity.id
_entity.type
_entity.pdbx_description
1 polymer ?
#
loop_
_entity_poly.entity_id
_entity_poly.type
_entity_poly.pdbx_seq_one_letter_code
_entity_poly.pdbx_strand_id
1 'polypeptide(L)'
;MIVIPRGPITAKGLLLSCIKDPDPCIIFEPKVLYRAAVEEVPVAEYHIPIGKAEVLVQGKDVTLIGWGTQVHVLKEVAQLAASKFKASCEVIDLVSILPWDRDTVCE
;
A
#
# COMPACT_ATOMS: atom_id res chain seq x y z
N MET A 1 -2.93 -12.84 10.08
CA MET A 1 -2.44 -11.99 8.98
C MET A 1 -1.89 -10.67 9.53
N ILE A 2 -0.92 -10.04 8.85
CA ILE A 2 -0.32 -8.75 9.23
C ILE A 2 -0.48 -7.76 8.08
N VAL A 3 -1.15 -6.63 8.31
CA VAL A 3 -1.46 -5.62 7.28
C VAL A 3 -1.12 -4.20 7.73
N ILE A 4 -0.76 -3.35 6.77
CA ILE A 4 -0.34 -1.96 7.03
C ILE A 4 -0.93 -1.03 5.95
N PRO A 5 -2.02 -0.27 6.23
CA PRO A 5 -2.61 0.65 5.26
C PRO A 5 -1.72 1.86 4.98
N ARG A 6 -1.75 2.40 3.75
CA ARG A 6 -1.04 3.62 3.35
C ARG A 6 -1.86 4.91 3.46
N GLY A 7 -3.16 4.83 3.70
CA GLY A 7 -4.08 5.97 3.73
C GLY A 7 -5.51 5.60 4.12
N PRO A 8 -6.41 6.59 4.32
CA PRO A 8 -7.78 6.38 4.80
C PRO A 8 -8.60 5.35 4.02
N ILE A 9 -8.53 5.35 2.68
CA ILE A 9 -9.24 4.34 1.85
C ILE A 9 -8.72 2.94 2.16
N THR A 10 -7.40 2.78 2.16
CA THR A 10 -6.79 1.47 2.46
C THR A 10 -7.04 1.01 3.90
N ALA A 11 -7.08 1.94 4.85
CA ALA A 11 -7.33 1.64 6.26
C ALA A 11 -8.73 1.07 6.47
N LYS A 12 -9.78 1.73 5.93
CA LYS A 12 -11.14 1.22 6.03
C LYS A 12 -11.28 -0.14 5.34
N GLY A 13 -10.82 -0.26 4.10
CA GLY A 13 -10.96 -1.50 3.32
C GLY A 13 -10.26 -2.69 3.97
N LEU A 14 -9.03 -2.51 4.47
CA LEU A 14 -8.27 -3.57 5.14
C LEU A 14 -8.82 -3.90 6.52
N LEU A 15 -9.24 -2.91 7.30
CA LEU A 15 -9.84 -3.17 8.62
C LEU A 15 -11.11 -4.00 8.48
N LEU A 16 -11.98 -3.67 7.52
CA LEU A 16 -13.19 -4.43 7.24
C LEU A 16 -12.87 -5.85 6.74
N SER A 17 -11.84 -6.03 5.92
CA SER A 17 -11.36 -7.37 5.54
C SER A 17 -10.86 -8.15 6.75
N CYS A 18 -10.05 -7.56 7.62
CA CYS A 18 -9.54 -8.20 8.83
C CYS A 18 -10.63 -8.58 9.83
N ILE A 19 -11.69 -7.78 9.96
CA ILE A 19 -12.84 -8.09 10.83
C ILE A 19 -13.60 -9.32 10.34
N LYS A 20 -13.68 -9.53 9.01
CA LYS A 20 -14.38 -10.66 8.40
C LYS A 20 -13.51 -11.91 8.24
N ASP A 21 -12.21 -11.78 8.41
CA ASP A 21 -11.27 -12.87 8.20
C ASP A 21 -11.40 -13.95 9.29
N PRO A 22 -11.44 -15.25 8.94
CA PRO A 22 -11.51 -16.32 9.93
C PRO A 22 -10.23 -16.49 10.75
N ASP A 23 -9.09 -15.96 10.29
CA ASP A 23 -7.80 -16.04 10.96
C ASP A 23 -7.49 -14.77 11.77
N PRO A 24 -6.68 -14.88 12.85
CA PRO A 24 -6.30 -13.73 13.66
C PRO A 24 -5.54 -12.69 12.84
N CYS A 25 -5.98 -11.44 12.87
CA CYS A 25 -5.40 -10.33 12.12
C CYS A 25 -4.74 -9.28 13.02
N ILE A 26 -3.59 -8.76 12.58
CA ILE A 26 -2.88 -7.63 13.18
C ILE A 26 -2.84 -6.51 12.13
N ILE A 27 -3.39 -5.35 12.48
CA ILE A 27 -3.31 -4.13 11.67
C ILE A 27 -2.42 -3.11 12.37
N PHE A 28 -1.42 -2.60 11.65
CA PHE A 28 -0.61 -1.47 12.12
C PHE A 28 -1.02 -0.19 11.40
N GLU A 29 -1.73 0.69 12.10
CA GLU A 29 -2.15 1.98 11.57
C GLU A 29 -0.97 2.98 11.64
N PRO A 30 -0.49 3.52 10.50
CA PRO A 30 0.61 4.49 10.54
C PRO A 30 0.17 5.79 11.21
N LYS A 31 0.50 5.93 12.50
CA LYS A 31 0.01 7.02 13.36
C LYS A 31 0.19 8.44 12.79
N VAL A 32 1.24 8.66 11.99
CA VAL A 32 1.53 9.95 11.37
C VAL A 32 0.44 10.36 10.36
N LEU A 33 -0.26 9.38 9.77
CA LEU A 33 -1.29 9.62 8.77
C LEU A 33 -2.66 9.95 9.36
N TYR A 34 -2.90 9.73 10.66
CA TYR A 34 -4.23 9.96 11.28
C TYR A 34 -4.82 11.34 11.03
N ARG A 35 -3.97 12.37 10.93
CA ARG A 35 -4.38 13.75 10.67
C ARG A 35 -3.69 14.38 9.46
N ALA A 36 -2.78 13.64 8.81
CA ALA A 36 -2.00 14.14 7.69
C ALA A 36 -2.58 13.71 6.33
N ALA A 37 -3.33 12.60 6.28
CA ALA A 37 -3.94 12.10 5.04
C ALA A 37 -5.46 12.34 5.06
N VAL A 38 -5.97 12.99 4.01
CA VAL A 38 -7.40 13.19 3.78
C VAL A 38 -7.72 12.65 2.39
N GLU A 39 -8.67 11.73 2.32
CA GLU A 39 -9.15 11.09 1.09
C GLU A 39 -10.67 11.00 1.14
N GLU A 40 -11.31 10.97 -0.03
CA GLU A 40 -12.75 10.68 -0.14
C GLU A 40 -12.99 9.19 0.11
N VAL A 41 -13.32 8.85 1.34
CA VAL A 41 -13.57 7.46 1.75
C VAL A 41 -15.04 7.10 1.50
N PRO A 42 -15.35 6.06 0.70
CA PRO A 42 -16.73 5.63 0.49
C PRO A 42 -17.43 5.36 1.82
N VAL A 43 -18.67 5.82 1.99
CA VAL A 43 -19.46 5.53 3.20
C VAL A 43 -19.90 4.06 3.22
N ALA A 44 -20.29 3.53 2.06
CA ALA A 44 -20.65 2.13 1.88
C ALA A 44 -19.50 1.18 2.24
N GLU A 45 -19.85 -0.05 2.60
CA GLU A 45 -18.88 -1.09 2.91
C GLU A 45 -18.08 -1.50 1.67
N TYR A 46 -16.77 -1.70 1.82
CA TYR A 46 -15.91 -2.28 0.80
C TYR A 46 -14.74 -2.99 1.46
N HIS A 47 -14.10 -3.87 0.69
CA HIS A 47 -13.01 -4.72 1.16
C HIS A 47 -11.80 -4.56 0.25
N ILE A 48 -10.62 -4.60 0.85
CA ILE A 48 -9.36 -4.72 0.12
C ILE A 48 -8.79 -6.11 0.41
N PRO A 49 -8.41 -6.89 -0.62
CA PRO A 49 -7.88 -8.23 -0.42
C PRO A 49 -6.61 -8.23 0.44
N ILE A 50 -6.58 -9.06 1.47
CA ILE A 50 -5.37 -9.31 2.26
C ILE A 50 -4.44 -10.21 1.45
N GLY A 51 -3.13 -9.94 1.51
CA GLY A 51 -2.13 -10.72 0.77
C GLY A 51 -2.01 -10.36 -0.71
N LYS A 52 -2.64 -9.28 -1.17
CA LYS A 52 -2.50 -8.75 -2.53
C LYS A 52 -1.82 -7.39 -2.50
N ALA A 53 -0.71 -7.25 -3.20
CA ALA A 53 -0.01 -5.98 -3.37
C ALA A 53 -0.67 -5.14 -4.46
N GLU A 54 -0.39 -3.84 -4.47
CA GLU A 54 -0.93 -2.90 -5.44
C GLU A 54 0.20 -2.16 -6.16
N VAL A 55 0.24 -2.26 -7.49
CA VAL A 55 1.16 -1.46 -8.32
C VAL A 55 0.54 -0.08 -8.53
N LEU A 56 1.09 0.92 -7.83
CA LEU A 56 0.56 2.29 -7.80
C LEU A 56 1.08 3.17 -8.94
N VAL A 57 2.29 2.88 -9.42
CA VAL A 57 2.93 3.56 -10.53
C VAL A 57 3.63 2.49 -11.35
N GLN A 58 3.36 2.44 -12.66
CA GLN A 58 4.02 1.53 -13.59
C GLN A 58 5.41 2.06 -13.94
N GLY A 59 6.39 1.17 -14.03
CA GLY A 59 7.76 1.51 -14.43
C GLY A 59 8.50 0.35 -15.06
N LYS A 60 9.74 0.57 -15.48
CA LYS A 60 10.50 -0.44 -16.25
C LYS A 60 11.99 -0.54 -15.92
N ASP A 61 12.54 0.44 -15.19
CA ASP A 61 13.98 0.50 -14.93
C ASP A 61 14.32 0.02 -13.51
N VAL A 62 13.43 0.23 -12.55
CA VAL A 62 13.61 -0.20 -11.15
C VAL A 62 12.26 -0.31 -10.43
N THR A 63 12.10 -1.32 -9.58
CA THR A 63 10.91 -1.50 -8.74
C THR A 63 11.18 -1.03 -7.31
N LEU A 64 10.30 -0.18 -6.80
CA LEU A 64 10.34 0.37 -5.44
C LEU A 64 9.19 -0.22 -4.62
N ILE A 65 9.51 -0.93 -3.55
CA ILE A 65 8.54 -1.65 -2.73
C ILE A 65 8.51 -1.05 -1.33
N GLY A 66 7.32 -0.75 -0.83
CA GLY A 66 7.12 -0.27 0.53
C GLY A 66 5.70 -0.49 1.02
N TRP A 67 5.39 0.02 2.21
CA TRP A 67 4.07 -0.07 2.84
C TRP A 67 3.86 1.08 3.81
N GLY A 68 2.61 1.35 4.18
CA GLY A 68 2.26 2.41 5.11
C GLY A 68 2.74 3.80 4.64
N THR A 69 3.27 4.61 5.55
CA THR A 69 3.76 5.96 5.23
C THR A 69 4.87 5.97 4.18
N GLN A 70 5.69 4.91 4.12
CA GLN A 70 6.84 4.85 3.22
C GLN A 70 6.40 4.88 1.74
N VAL A 71 5.18 4.45 1.42
CA VAL A 71 4.64 4.50 0.05
C VAL A 71 4.62 5.93 -0.50
N HIS A 72 4.31 6.92 0.34
CA HIS A 72 4.31 8.33 -0.07
C HIS A 72 5.72 8.80 -0.43
N VAL A 73 6.72 8.40 0.36
CA VAL A 73 8.14 8.66 0.07
C VAL A 73 8.55 8.02 -1.25
N LEU A 74 8.15 6.77 -1.50
CA LEU A 74 8.51 6.07 -2.74
C LEU A 74 7.89 6.73 -3.97
N LYS A 75 6.67 7.25 -3.88
CA LYS A 75 6.05 8.02 -4.97
C LYS A 75 6.84 9.30 -5.27
N GLU A 76 7.26 10.04 -4.25
CA GLU A 76 8.11 11.22 -4.43
C GLU A 76 9.48 10.86 -5.03
N VAL A 77 10.09 9.77 -4.56
CA VAL A 77 11.36 9.25 -5.12
C VAL A 77 11.21 8.84 -6.58
N ALA A 78 10.11 8.21 -6.97
CA ALA A 78 9.84 7.86 -8.37
C ALA A 78 9.78 9.11 -9.27
N GLN A 79 9.11 10.16 -8.82
CA GLN A 79 9.06 11.44 -9.54
C GLN A 79 10.45 12.11 -9.62
N LEU A 80 11.21 12.05 -8.53
CA LEU A 80 12.59 12.57 -8.49
C LEU A 80 13.50 11.80 -9.46
N ALA A 81 13.37 10.48 -9.51
CA ALA A 81 14.16 9.62 -10.38
C ALA A 81 13.86 9.89 -11.87
N ALA A 82 12.58 10.05 -12.21
CA ALA A 82 12.16 10.41 -13.56
C ALA A 82 12.72 11.77 -13.99
N SER A 83 12.68 12.78 -13.13
CA SER A 83 13.13 14.14 -13.46
C SER A 83 14.65 14.30 -13.50
N LYS A 84 15.38 13.69 -12.56
CA LYS A 84 16.85 13.87 -12.44
C LYS A 84 17.66 12.85 -13.21
N PHE A 85 17.21 11.61 -13.27
CA PHE A 85 17.96 10.49 -13.82
C PHE A 85 17.32 9.89 -15.07
N LYS A 86 16.14 10.38 -15.47
CA LYS A 86 15.34 9.81 -16.58
C LYS A 86 15.04 8.32 -16.37
N ALA A 87 14.98 7.88 -15.11
CA ALA A 87 14.67 6.51 -14.73
C ALA A 87 13.18 6.36 -14.42
N SER A 88 12.58 5.30 -14.95
CA SER A 88 11.18 4.93 -14.77
C SER A 88 11.06 3.92 -13.63
N CYS A 89 10.68 4.43 -12.46
CA CYS A 89 10.42 3.61 -11.27
C CYS A 89 9.00 3.04 -11.27
N GLU A 90 8.88 1.74 -11.02
CA GLU A 90 7.63 1.13 -10.59
C GLU A 90 7.49 1.30 -9.07
N VAL A 91 6.28 1.58 -8.57
CA VAL A 91 6.03 1.73 -7.13
C VAL A 91 4.95 0.74 -6.70
N ILE A 92 5.31 -0.17 -5.81
CA ILE A 92 4.43 -1.20 -5.25
C ILE A 92 4.18 -0.89 -3.78
N ASP A 93 2.90 -0.82 -3.40
CA ASP A 93 2.48 -0.95 -2.01
C ASP A 93 2.24 -2.42 -1.71
N LEU A 94 3.00 -2.96 -0.75
CA LEU A 94 2.94 -4.36 -0.39
C LEU A 94 1.61 -4.71 0.31
N VAL A 95 0.98 -3.74 1.00
CA VAL A 95 -0.30 -3.87 1.73
C VAL A 95 -0.28 -4.86 2.91
N SER A 96 0.07 -6.12 2.67
CA SER A 96 0.16 -7.20 3.65
C SER A 96 1.58 -7.74 3.77
N ILE A 97 2.06 -7.82 5.00
CA ILE A 97 3.37 -8.38 5.34
C ILE A 97 3.29 -9.91 5.44
N LEU A 98 2.13 -10.44 5.87
CA LEU A 98 1.91 -11.87 6.02
C LEU A 98 0.42 -12.23 5.87
N PRO A 99 0.04 -13.06 4.88
CA PRO A 99 0.87 -13.46 3.73
C PRO A 99 1.20 -12.24 2.84
N TRP A 100 2.35 -12.25 2.17
CA TRP A 100 2.71 -11.19 1.22
C TRP A 100 2.63 -11.70 -0.22
N ASP A 101 2.36 -10.79 -1.14
CA ASP A 101 2.12 -11.08 -2.55
C ASP A 101 3.44 -11.28 -3.30
N ARG A 102 3.94 -12.52 -3.31
CA ARG A 102 5.19 -12.89 -3.99
C ARG A 102 5.10 -12.71 -5.49
N ASP A 103 3.96 -13.06 -6.06
CA ASP A 103 3.76 -13.09 -7.50
C ASP A 103 3.88 -11.68 -8.07
N THR A 104 3.18 -10.70 -7.48
CA THR A 104 3.26 -9.29 -7.92
C THR A 104 4.65 -8.66 -7.76
N VAL A 105 5.47 -9.15 -6.81
CA VAL A 105 6.81 -8.61 -6.58
C VAL A 105 7.88 -9.25 -7.48
N CYS A 106 7.64 -10.47 -7.94
CA CYS A 106 8.59 -11.24 -8.75
C CYS A 106 8.30 -11.19 -10.26
N GLU A 107 7.10 -10.77 -10.66
CA GLU A 107 6.75 -10.42 -12.05
C GLU A 107 7.57 -9.21 -12.54
#